data_AF-A0A1H6F987-F1
#
_entry.id   AF-A0A1H6F987-F1
#
_cell.length_a   1.000
_cell.length_b   1.000
_cell.length_c   1.000
_cell.angle_alpha   90.00
_cell.angle_beta   90.00
_cell.angle_gamma   90.00
#
_symmetry.space_group_name_H-M   'P 1'
#
loop_
_entity.id
_entity.type
_entity.pdbx_description
1 polymer ?
#
loop_
_entity_poly.entity_id
_entity_poly.type
_entity_poly.pdbx_seq_one_letter_code
_entity_poly.pdbx_strand_id
1 'polypeptide(L)'
;MSLRRVKPVRYYWLSLSVCAFVLAMTAKETYVPLVLLLPFLPEATLKQRLTHFIPYLVLLLAYALWRSFMLESWIGGYQDQAQSLLHLQLQLPVYLSNMLFGTSTYALLAALLVLSAVLYSLWFFRHTRYLILASSVLIAGPLLPVILLLASQSPLNQRLLILPTWAVCMASALIINQLYQRYRPLKLRILLFLAVLFMSFIWVRQAMSVHTILNQQRQAFEVKGRFIAHAKANQVLVDAGDWYAHGALWLRQQSSATAPHLLFDWIEMDQAALPDNEPASEFFQYQTACACIKNITPQLEPQLQQWRSQRKSTAPLSVQLSYQGHHLQWQFGPYTTGSYQIIDPVLFGASPLPAKGQVRTRYPEPQFRFYLRYQSPEGWIRYSPLLTLDFTTTPITLDWVNESTK
;
A
#
# COMPACT_ATOMS: atom_id res chain seq x y z
N MET A 1 -35.64 6.20 29.11
CA MET A 1 -36.03 5.50 27.86
C MET A 1 -36.20 4.04 28.24
N SER A 2 -37.43 3.48 28.21
CA SER A 2 -37.67 2.10 28.64
C SER A 2 -36.84 1.16 27.76
N LEU A 3 -36.10 0.23 28.37
CA LEU A 3 -35.48 -0.90 27.68
C LEU A 3 -36.59 -1.63 26.91
N ARG A 4 -36.77 -1.30 25.62
CA ARG A 4 -37.62 -2.05 24.71
C ARG A 4 -37.18 -3.50 24.83
N ARG A 5 -38.08 -4.41 25.23
CA ARG A 5 -37.82 -5.85 25.25
C ARG A 5 -37.21 -6.24 23.91
N VAL A 6 -35.91 -6.50 23.91
CA VAL A 6 -35.19 -6.97 22.73
C VAL A 6 -35.80 -8.34 22.42
N LYS A 7 -36.44 -8.47 21.26
CA LYS A 7 -36.98 -9.75 20.79
C LYS A 7 -35.83 -10.78 20.80
N PRO A 8 -36.09 -12.06 21.13
CA PRO A 8 -35.05 -13.08 21.11
C PRO A 8 -34.34 -13.05 19.75
N VAL A 9 -33.01 -12.92 19.79
CA VAL A 9 -32.18 -12.97 18.60
C VAL A 9 -32.42 -14.31 17.94
N ARG A 10 -32.86 -14.30 16.68
CA ARG A 10 -32.95 -15.53 15.89
C ARG A 10 -31.52 -15.97 15.62
N TYR A 11 -31.10 -17.13 16.13
CA TYR A 11 -29.76 -17.69 15.96
C TYR A 11 -29.27 -17.72 14.49
N TYR A 12 -30.21 -17.74 13.54
CA TYR A 12 -29.94 -17.56 12.11
C TYR A 12 -29.17 -16.26 11.80
N TRP A 13 -29.55 -15.12 12.39
CA TRP A 13 -28.87 -13.84 12.14
C TRP A 13 -27.45 -13.83 12.70
N LEU A 14 -27.25 -14.42 13.88
CA LEU A 14 -25.92 -14.57 14.47
C LEU A 14 -25.03 -15.46 13.61
N SER A 15 -25.57 -16.56 13.09
CA SER A 15 -24.84 -17.46 12.20
C SER A 15 -24.45 -16.76 10.91
N LEU A 16 -25.38 -16.02 10.30
CA LEU A 16 -25.14 -15.24 9.09
C LEU A 16 -24.05 -14.17 9.31
N SER A 17 -24.10 -13.46 10.44
CA SER A 17 -23.12 -12.42 10.77
C SER A 17 -21.74 -13.00 11.09
N VAL A 18 -21.67 -14.21 11.66
CA VAL A 18 -20.42 -14.95 11.84
C VAL A 18 -19.83 -15.36 10.49
N CYS A 19 -20.64 -15.92 9.57
CA CYS A 19 -20.19 -16.25 8.22
C CYS A 19 -19.67 -15.01 7.47
N ALA A 20 -20.39 -13.90 7.54
CA ALA A 20 -19.96 -12.64 6.93
C ALA A 20 -18.64 -12.14 7.52
N PHE A 21 -18.43 -12.30 8.83
CA PHE A 21 -17.17 -11.94 9.48
C PHE A 21 -16.01 -12.84 9.03
N VAL A 22 -16.22 -14.15 8.91
CA VAL A 22 -15.20 -15.07 8.36
C VAL A 22 -14.80 -14.64 6.95
N LEU A 23 -15.78 -14.36 6.08
CA LEU A 23 -15.52 -13.88 4.72
C LEU A 23 -14.72 -12.57 4.73
N ALA A 24 -15.12 -11.60 5.55
CA ALA A 24 -14.41 -10.33 5.67
C ALA A 24 -12.96 -10.53 6.14
N MET A 25 -12.76 -11.37 7.16
CA MET A 25 -11.45 -11.71 7.70
C MET A 25 -10.53 -12.39 6.67
N THR A 26 -11.08 -13.28 5.83
CA THR A 26 -10.33 -13.91 4.73
C THR A 26 -10.00 -12.94 3.61
N ALA A 27 -10.80 -11.89 3.41
CA ALA A 27 -10.58 -10.91 2.36
C ALA A 27 -9.47 -9.90 2.73
N LYS A 28 -9.53 -9.31 3.93
CA LYS A 28 -8.52 -8.36 4.42
C LYS A 28 -8.41 -8.37 5.95
N GLU A 29 -7.17 -8.30 6.42
CA GLU A 29 -6.81 -8.26 7.83
C GLU A 29 -7.34 -7.02 8.57
N THR A 30 -7.60 -5.94 7.83
CA THR A 30 -8.13 -4.69 8.38
C THR A 30 -9.49 -4.91 9.06
N TYR A 31 -10.29 -5.88 8.61
CA TYR A 31 -11.61 -6.14 9.20
C TYR A 31 -11.55 -6.87 10.54
N VAL A 32 -10.43 -7.51 10.87
CA VAL A 32 -10.27 -8.35 12.08
C VAL A 32 -10.57 -7.58 13.38
N PRO A 33 -10.05 -6.36 13.60
CA PRO A 33 -10.29 -5.63 14.84
C PRO A 33 -11.73 -5.11 14.99
N LEU A 34 -12.52 -5.03 13.91
CA LEU A 34 -13.88 -4.49 13.97
C LEU A 34 -14.79 -5.27 14.91
N VAL A 35 -14.54 -6.57 15.07
CA VAL A 35 -15.39 -7.41 15.90
C VAL A 35 -15.29 -7.08 17.38
N LEU A 36 -14.17 -6.46 17.79
CA LEU A 36 -13.97 -5.95 19.14
C LEU A 36 -14.89 -4.76 19.46
N LEU A 37 -15.63 -4.22 18.48
CA LEU A 37 -16.67 -3.20 18.71
C LEU A 37 -17.98 -3.76 19.27
N LEU A 38 -18.27 -5.05 19.04
CA LEU A 38 -19.56 -5.65 19.40
C LEU A 38 -19.95 -5.48 20.88
N PRO A 39 -19.03 -5.64 21.86
CA PRO A 39 -19.36 -5.42 23.28
C PRO A 39 -19.80 -3.99 23.61
N PHE A 40 -19.37 -3.02 22.81
CA PHE A 40 -19.62 -1.60 23.04
C PHE A 40 -20.92 -1.09 22.39
N LEU A 41 -21.58 -1.90 21.56
CA LEU A 41 -22.85 -1.54 20.93
C LEU A 41 -23.97 -1.40 21.97
N PRO A 42 -24.69 -0.27 22.04
CA PRO A 42 -25.64 0.03 23.11
C PRO A 42 -26.99 -0.72 23.03
N GLU A 43 -27.09 -1.83 22.29
CA GLU A 43 -28.39 -2.43 21.93
C GLU A 43 -28.91 -3.54 22.86
N ALA A 44 -28.08 -4.08 23.76
CA ALA A 44 -28.47 -5.19 24.64
C ALA A 44 -27.88 -5.07 26.06
N THR A 45 -28.22 -6.01 26.96
CA THR A 45 -27.56 -6.14 28.27
C THR A 45 -26.11 -6.62 28.10
N LEU A 46 -25.21 -6.27 29.03
CA LEU A 46 -23.79 -6.67 28.96
C LEU A 46 -23.63 -8.19 28.80
N LYS A 47 -24.41 -8.98 29.55
CA LYS A 47 -24.41 -10.45 29.45
C LYS A 47 -24.72 -10.93 28.03
N GLN A 48 -25.80 -10.42 27.43
CA GLN A 48 -26.18 -10.78 26.05
C GLN A 48 -25.13 -10.36 25.03
N ARG A 49 -24.52 -9.17 25.19
CA ARG A 49 -23.45 -8.70 24.29
C ARG A 49 -22.25 -9.63 24.34
N LEU A 50 -21.82 -10.00 25.55
CA LEU A 50 -20.70 -10.94 25.73
C LEU A 50 -21.04 -12.33 25.17
N THR A 51 -22.24 -12.85 25.43
CA THR A 51 -22.67 -14.14 24.89
C THR A 51 -22.65 -14.16 23.35
N HIS A 52 -23.16 -13.11 22.70
CA HIS A 52 -23.13 -13.02 21.23
C HIS A 52 -21.74 -12.71 20.68
N PHE A 53 -20.82 -12.19 21.49
CA PHE A 53 -19.44 -11.93 21.11
C PHE A 53 -18.56 -13.19 21.13
N ILE A 54 -18.90 -14.22 21.93
CA ILE A 54 -18.11 -15.45 22.07
C ILE A 54 -17.77 -16.12 20.72
N PRO A 55 -18.71 -16.36 19.78
CA PRO A 55 -18.40 -17.01 18.51
C PRO A 55 -17.33 -16.26 17.71
N TYR A 56 -17.36 -14.94 17.77
CA TYR A 56 -16.39 -14.08 17.10
C TYR A 56 -15.02 -14.09 17.78
N LEU A 57 -15.00 -14.13 19.11
CA LEU A 57 -13.76 -14.22 19.87
C LEU A 57 -13.02 -15.52 19.56
N VAL A 58 -13.73 -16.64 19.43
CA VAL A 58 -13.16 -17.92 19.01
C VAL A 58 -12.52 -17.81 17.63
N LEU A 59 -13.22 -17.21 16.66
CA LEU A 59 -12.68 -16.98 15.32
C LEU A 59 -11.47 -16.04 15.30
N LEU A 60 -11.52 -14.98 16.10
CA LEU A 60 -10.42 -14.02 16.24
C LEU A 60 -9.16 -14.72 16.78
N LEU A 61 -9.31 -15.58 17.79
CA LEU A 61 -8.20 -16.36 18.36
C LEU A 61 -7.66 -17.37 17.34
N ALA A 62 -8.55 -18.10 16.65
CA ALA A 62 -8.15 -19.05 15.60
C ALA A 62 -7.36 -18.34 14.48
N TYR A 63 -7.83 -17.17 14.04
CA TYR A 63 -7.13 -16.35 13.06
C TYR A 63 -5.79 -15.83 13.58
N ALA A 64 -5.73 -15.35 14.83
CA ALA A 64 -4.48 -14.87 15.42
C ALA A 64 -3.42 -15.98 15.50
N LEU A 65 -3.82 -17.21 15.87
CA LEU A 65 -2.95 -18.38 15.89
C LEU A 65 -2.49 -18.76 14.48
N TRP A 66 -3.41 -18.87 13.53
CA TRP A 66 -3.08 -19.17 12.14
C TRP A 66 -2.14 -18.12 11.54
N ARG A 67 -2.43 -16.84 11.78
CA ARG A 67 -1.59 -15.71 11.35
C ARG A 67 -0.19 -15.79 11.95
N SER A 68 -0.10 -16.01 13.27
CA SER A 68 1.17 -16.11 13.99
C SER A 68 2.01 -17.25 13.43
N PHE A 69 1.38 -18.39 13.13
CA PHE A 69 2.01 -19.52 12.46
C PHE A 69 2.54 -19.15 11.07
N MET A 70 1.73 -18.51 10.21
CA MET A 70 2.13 -18.18 8.83
C MET A 70 3.22 -17.09 8.75
N LEU A 71 3.16 -16.09 9.63
CA LEU A 71 4.06 -14.92 9.62
C LEU A 71 5.25 -15.06 10.58
N GLU A 72 5.32 -16.15 11.34
CA GLU A 72 6.29 -16.38 12.43
C GLU A 72 6.43 -15.15 13.36
N SER A 73 5.36 -14.36 13.49
CA SER A 73 5.35 -13.13 14.27
C SER A 73 3.94 -12.79 14.73
N TRP A 74 3.84 -12.39 16.00
CA TRP A 74 2.58 -12.02 16.65
C TRP A 74 2.12 -10.61 16.29
N ILE A 75 3.07 -9.71 16.07
CA ILE A 75 2.87 -8.29 15.79
C ILE A 75 3.59 -8.01 14.47
N GLY A 76 2.91 -7.38 13.50
CA GLY A 76 3.30 -7.35 12.07
C GLY A 76 4.69 -6.79 11.75
N GLY A 77 5.08 -6.84 10.46
CA GLY A 77 6.45 -6.59 9.97
C GLY A 77 6.95 -5.13 9.93
N TYR A 78 6.38 -4.21 10.72
CA TYR A 78 6.78 -2.78 10.74
C TYR A 78 7.48 -2.36 12.05
N GLN A 79 7.91 -3.32 12.89
CA GLN A 79 8.39 -3.04 14.25
C GLN A 79 9.69 -2.21 14.31
N ASP A 80 10.61 -2.38 13.36
CA ASP A 80 11.95 -1.80 13.47
C ASP A 80 12.02 -0.29 13.18
N GLN A 81 10.90 0.31 12.76
CA GLN A 81 10.84 1.74 12.48
C GLN A 81 10.14 2.52 13.60
N ALA A 82 9.58 1.86 14.62
CA ALA A 82 8.69 2.51 15.59
C ALA A 82 9.38 3.46 16.58
N GLN A 83 10.68 3.31 16.85
CA GLN A 83 11.34 4.00 17.97
C GLN A 83 11.67 5.49 17.72
N SER A 84 11.63 5.99 16.47
CA SER A 84 11.98 7.39 16.15
C SER A 84 10.80 8.26 15.64
N LEU A 85 9.57 7.76 15.69
CA LEU A 85 8.45 8.34 14.94
C LEU A 85 7.41 9.10 15.77
N LEU A 86 7.72 9.48 17.01
CA LEU A 86 6.76 10.24 17.84
C LEU A 86 6.25 11.48 17.11
N HIS A 87 7.13 12.18 16.38
CA HIS A 87 6.75 13.34 15.57
C HIS A 87 5.72 12.99 14.48
N LEU A 88 5.87 11.86 13.78
CA LEU A 88 4.88 11.40 12.79
C LEU A 88 3.59 10.97 13.47
N GLN A 89 3.66 10.28 14.62
CA GLN A 89 2.49 9.84 15.40
C GLN A 89 1.62 11.02 15.82
N LEU A 90 2.24 12.13 16.25
CA LEU A 90 1.53 13.36 16.56
C LEU A 90 0.91 14.03 15.32
N GLN A 91 1.47 13.80 14.13
CA GLN A 91 0.94 14.28 12.85
C GLN A 91 -0.12 13.35 12.23
N LEU A 92 -0.36 12.16 12.79
CA LEU A 92 -1.34 11.21 12.28
C LEU A 92 -2.73 11.83 12.03
N PRO A 93 -3.31 12.64 12.94
CA PRO A 93 -4.62 13.25 12.70
C PRO A 93 -4.61 14.18 11.48
N VAL A 94 -3.50 14.89 11.24
CA VAL A 94 -3.33 15.77 10.08
C VAL A 94 -3.24 14.95 8.81
N TYR A 95 -2.46 13.86 8.80
CA TYR A 95 -2.38 12.97 7.63
C TYR A 95 -3.73 12.33 7.30
N LEU A 96 -4.44 11.81 8.31
CA LEU A 96 -5.77 11.24 8.11
C LEU A 96 -6.75 12.29 7.58
N SER A 97 -6.74 13.50 8.15
CA SER A 97 -7.56 14.61 7.68
C SER A 97 -7.26 14.96 6.22
N ASN A 98 -5.98 15.11 5.88
CA ASN A 98 -5.55 15.48 4.53
C ASN A 98 -5.89 14.40 3.50
N MET A 99 -5.79 13.12 3.88
CA MET A 99 -6.16 12.05 2.96
C MET A 99 -7.67 11.90 2.80
N LEU A 100 -8.45 12.07 3.88
CA LEU A 100 -9.91 11.94 3.87
C LEU A 100 -10.62 13.13 3.21
N PHE A 101 -10.15 14.34 3.45
CA PHE A 101 -10.83 15.57 3.05
C PHE A 101 -10.03 16.41 2.03
N GLY A 102 -8.75 16.10 1.82
CA GLY A 102 -7.83 16.89 0.99
C GLY A 102 -7.06 17.95 1.79
N THR A 103 -6.23 18.74 1.10
CA THR A 103 -5.40 19.80 1.71
C THR A 103 -6.00 21.21 1.56
N SER A 104 -7.23 21.31 1.01
CA SER A 104 -7.88 22.60 0.78
C SER A 104 -8.44 23.23 2.06
N THR A 105 -8.70 24.53 2.06
CA THR A 105 -9.35 25.23 3.19
C THR A 105 -10.73 24.62 3.54
N TYR A 106 -11.48 24.17 2.54
CA TYR A 106 -12.75 23.46 2.75
C TYR A 106 -12.57 22.10 3.43
N ALA A 107 -11.41 21.45 3.25
CA ALA A 107 -11.08 20.20 3.91
C ALA A 107 -10.90 20.41 5.43
N LEU A 108 -10.26 21.51 5.82
CA LEU A 108 -10.15 21.90 7.23
C LEU A 108 -11.53 22.14 7.84
N LEU A 109 -12.43 22.83 7.13
CA LEU A 109 -13.81 23.02 7.59
C LEU A 109 -14.55 21.69 7.76
N ALA A 110 -14.42 20.77 6.81
CA ALA A 110 -14.98 19.43 6.91
C ALA A 110 -14.43 18.64 8.12
N ALA A 111 -13.11 18.71 8.35
CA ALA A 111 -12.47 18.08 9.50
C ALA A 111 -12.96 18.67 10.83
N LEU A 112 -13.08 20.00 10.93
CA LEU A 112 -13.61 20.68 12.11
C LEU A 112 -15.10 20.37 12.34
N LEU A 113 -15.90 20.22 11.28
CA LEU A 113 -17.29 19.77 11.39
C LEU A 113 -17.38 18.34 11.95
N VAL A 114 -16.55 17.42 11.47
CA VAL A 114 -16.51 16.04 11.99
C VAL A 114 -16.02 16.03 13.44
N LEU A 115 -14.95 16.76 13.75
CA LEU A 115 -14.40 16.85 15.10
C LEU A 115 -15.42 17.44 16.09
N SER A 116 -16.07 18.54 15.73
CA SER A 116 -17.11 19.16 16.56
C SER A 116 -18.30 18.24 16.77
N ALA A 117 -18.72 17.49 15.74
CA ALA A 117 -19.77 16.48 15.85
C ALA A 117 -19.39 15.35 16.81
N VAL A 118 -18.15 14.84 16.73
CA VAL A 118 -17.62 13.80 17.63
C VAL A 118 -17.53 14.32 19.07
N LEU A 119 -16.97 15.51 19.29
CA LEU A 119 -16.86 16.12 20.62
C LEU A 119 -18.24 16.40 21.23
N TYR A 120 -19.18 16.93 20.43
CA TYR A 120 -20.56 17.12 20.84
C TYR A 120 -21.20 15.78 21.23
N SER A 121 -20.97 14.73 20.44
CA SER A 121 -21.50 13.39 20.71
C SER A 121 -20.96 12.81 22.01
N LEU A 122 -19.64 12.91 22.21
CA LEU A 122 -18.99 12.53 23.46
C LEU A 122 -19.56 13.31 24.65
N TRP A 123 -19.82 14.62 24.50
CA TRP A 123 -20.37 15.43 25.58
C TRP A 123 -21.81 15.02 25.93
N PHE A 124 -22.71 14.95 24.95
CA PHE A 124 -24.14 14.81 25.20
C PHE A 124 -24.64 13.36 25.31
N PHE A 125 -24.00 12.39 24.64
CA PHE A 125 -24.52 11.02 24.53
C PHE A 125 -23.69 10.04 25.35
N ARG A 126 -23.89 10.06 26.69
CA ARG A 126 -23.20 9.19 27.67
C ARG A 126 -23.13 7.72 27.26
N HIS A 127 -24.20 7.18 26.66
CA HIS A 127 -24.27 5.77 26.25
C HIS A 127 -23.39 5.42 25.03
N THR A 128 -23.03 6.41 24.20
CA THR A 128 -22.21 6.19 23.00
C THR A 128 -20.72 6.48 23.21
N ARG A 129 -20.36 7.10 24.35
CA ARG A 129 -18.97 7.48 24.67
C ARG A 129 -18.00 6.30 24.54
N TYR A 130 -18.34 5.17 25.16
CA TYR A 130 -17.49 3.98 25.13
C TYR A 130 -17.36 3.38 23.74
N LEU A 131 -18.43 3.40 22.94
CA LEU A 131 -18.38 2.94 21.55
C LEU A 131 -17.48 3.82 20.70
N ILE A 132 -17.58 5.15 20.85
CA ILE A 132 -16.74 6.10 20.10
C ILE A 132 -15.26 5.90 20.48
N LEU A 133 -14.95 5.84 21.78
CA LEU A 133 -13.58 5.62 22.26
C LEU A 133 -13.02 4.27 21.79
N ALA A 134 -13.78 3.18 21.93
CA ALA A 134 -13.39 1.87 21.45
C ALA A 134 -13.15 1.86 19.92
N SER A 135 -14.03 2.51 19.15
CA SER A 135 -13.88 2.68 17.70
C SER A 135 -12.61 3.43 17.34
N SER A 136 -12.35 4.56 18.01
CA SER A 136 -11.14 5.34 17.76
C SER A 136 -9.88 4.51 18.02
N VAL A 137 -9.82 3.75 19.11
CA VAL A 137 -8.68 2.88 19.43
C VAL A 137 -8.54 1.75 18.41
N LEU A 138 -9.64 1.08 18.04
CA LEU A 138 -9.61 -0.06 17.12
C LEU A 138 -9.32 0.34 15.67
N ILE A 139 -9.61 1.58 15.28
CA ILE A 139 -9.27 2.11 13.96
C ILE A 139 -7.85 2.68 13.95
N ALA A 140 -7.48 3.45 14.97
CA ALA A 140 -6.16 4.10 15.01
C ALA A 140 -5.03 3.09 15.32
N GLY A 141 -5.31 2.08 16.17
CA GLY A 141 -4.32 1.08 16.58
C GLY A 141 -3.65 0.36 15.40
N PRO A 142 -4.42 -0.24 14.48
CA PRO A 142 -3.86 -0.89 13.28
C PRO A 142 -3.15 0.06 12.32
N LEU A 143 -3.48 1.36 12.33
CA LEU A 143 -2.86 2.36 11.46
C LEU A 143 -1.51 2.86 12.00
N LEU A 144 -1.29 2.74 13.32
CA LEU A 144 -0.10 3.27 13.99
C LEU A 144 1.21 2.64 13.48
N PRO A 145 1.33 1.30 13.29
CA PRO A 145 2.51 0.70 12.69
C PRO A 145 2.73 1.10 11.22
N VAL A 146 1.68 1.54 10.53
CA VAL A 146 1.67 1.85 9.09
C VAL A 146 1.83 3.36 8.86
N ILE A 147 2.14 4.12 9.91
CA ILE A 147 2.16 5.57 9.85
C ILE A 147 3.17 6.14 8.85
N LEU A 148 4.31 5.47 8.65
CA LEU A 148 5.29 5.90 7.65
C LEU A 148 4.74 5.80 6.23
N LEU A 149 3.97 4.75 5.96
CA LEU A 149 3.28 4.61 4.69
C LEU A 149 2.19 5.68 4.56
N LEU A 150 1.50 6.04 5.64
CA LEU A 150 0.56 7.17 5.59
C LEU A 150 1.28 8.52 5.40
N ALA A 151 2.45 8.70 6.01
CA ALA A 151 3.23 9.92 5.95
C ALA A 151 3.78 10.19 4.54
N SER A 152 4.06 9.16 3.74
CA SER A 152 4.45 9.34 2.34
C SER A 152 3.35 9.92 1.45
N GLN A 153 2.10 9.94 1.95
CA GLN A 153 0.93 10.50 1.27
C GLN A 153 0.72 9.98 -0.16
N SER A 154 1.27 8.80 -0.47
CA SER A 154 1.08 8.17 -1.76
C SER A 154 -0.41 7.88 -1.98
N PRO A 155 -0.98 8.20 -3.16
CA PRO A 155 -2.37 7.90 -3.50
C PRO A 155 -2.72 6.41 -3.30
N LEU A 156 -1.75 5.52 -3.48
CA LEU A 156 -1.92 4.06 -3.28
C LEU A 156 -2.22 3.69 -1.82
N ASN A 157 -1.76 4.50 -0.86
CA ASN A 157 -1.95 4.23 0.56
C ASN A 157 -3.35 4.60 1.06
N GLN A 158 -4.17 5.26 0.23
CA GLN A 158 -5.56 5.57 0.59
C GLN A 158 -6.44 4.34 0.79
N ARG A 159 -6.04 3.17 0.27
CA ARG A 159 -6.70 1.89 0.58
C ARG A 159 -6.75 1.58 2.08
N LEU A 160 -5.84 2.14 2.87
CA LEU A 160 -5.80 1.99 4.33
C LEU A 160 -6.92 2.79 5.03
N LEU A 161 -7.54 3.74 4.33
CA LEU A 161 -8.55 4.63 4.88
C LEU A 161 -9.98 4.09 4.80
N ILE A 162 -10.19 2.93 4.18
CA ILE A 162 -11.53 2.33 4.05
C ILE A 162 -12.24 2.28 5.41
N LEU A 163 -11.53 1.87 6.47
CA LEU A 163 -12.10 1.79 7.81
C LEU A 163 -12.31 3.15 8.48
N PRO A 164 -11.32 4.07 8.51
CA PRO A 164 -11.56 5.45 8.93
C PRO A 164 -12.75 6.10 8.22
N THR A 165 -12.83 5.99 6.90
CA THR A 165 -13.93 6.56 6.11
C THR A 165 -15.27 5.95 6.53
N TRP A 166 -15.35 4.61 6.59
CA TRP A 166 -16.56 3.93 7.03
C TRP A 166 -17.00 4.38 8.44
N ALA A 167 -16.04 4.52 9.37
CA ALA A 167 -16.34 4.96 10.72
C ALA A 167 -16.84 6.40 10.79
N VAL A 168 -16.27 7.31 9.98
CA VAL A 168 -16.76 8.68 9.86
C VAL A 168 -18.18 8.69 9.28
N CYS A 169 -18.47 7.88 8.25
CA CYS A 169 -19.82 7.72 7.71
C CYS A 169 -20.82 7.29 8.79
N MET A 170 -20.49 6.22 9.53
CA MET A 170 -21.36 5.67 10.57
C MET A 170 -21.56 6.64 11.73
N ALA A 171 -20.47 7.28 12.21
CA ALA A 171 -20.55 8.28 13.26
C ALA A 171 -21.45 9.45 12.84
N SER A 172 -21.27 9.94 11.61
CA SER A 172 -22.07 11.03 11.05
C SER A 172 -23.55 10.66 10.99
N ALA A 173 -23.88 9.47 10.45
CA ALA A 173 -25.26 8.98 10.37
C ALA A 173 -25.92 8.86 11.75
N LEU A 174 -25.21 8.30 12.74
CA LEU A 174 -25.71 8.16 14.11
C LEU A 174 -25.94 9.51 14.78
N ILE A 175 -24.99 10.44 14.66
CA ILE A 175 -25.08 11.78 15.25
C ILE A 175 -26.24 12.56 14.61
N ILE A 176 -26.35 12.53 13.28
CA ILE A 176 -27.45 13.20 12.55
C ILE A 176 -28.80 12.65 12.98
N ASN A 177 -28.96 11.33 13.08
CA ASN A 177 -30.21 10.70 13.53
C ASN A 177 -30.58 11.14 14.96
N GLN A 178 -29.62 11.18 15.88
CA GLN A 178 -29.85 11.63 17.25
C GLN A 178 -30.22 13.11 17.33
N LEU A 179 -29.54 13.97 16.56
CA LEU A 179 -29.88 15.40 16.46
C LEU A 179 -31.27 15.60 15.86
N TYR A 180 -31.61 14.85 14.81
CA TYR A 180 -32.92 14.89 14.15
C TYR A 180 -34.07 14.49 15.10
N GLN A 181 -33.87 13.49 15.94
CA GLN A 181 -34.88 13.06 16.93
C GLN A 181 -35.02 14.03 18.09
N ARG A 182 -33.90 14.62 18.56
CA ARG A 182 -33.89 15.52 19.73
C ARG A 182 -34.48 16.89 19.41
N TYR A 183 -34.21 17.42 18.23
CA TYR A 183 -34.54 18.79 17.86
C TYR A 183 -35.60 18.81 16.75
N ARG A 184 -36.75 19.41 17.03
CA ARG A 184 -37.86 19.55 16.07
C ARG A 184 -37.79 20.72 15.06
N PRO A 185 -36.99 21.79 15.19
CA PRO A 185 -37.12 22.92 14.28
C PRO A 185 -36.65 22.54 12.86
N LEU A 186 -37.46 22.92 11.86
CA LEU A 186 -37.16 22.70 10.44
C LEU A 186 -35.77 23.24 10.04
N LYS A 187 -35.36 24.38 10.61
CA LYS A 187 -34.06 25.02 10.35
C LYS A 187 -32.88 24.09 10.64
N LEU A 188 -32.92 23.32 11.73
CA LEU A 188 -31.83 22.39 12.05
C LEU A 188 -31.80 21.21 11.07
N ARG A 189 -32.96 20.72 10.63
CA ARG A 189 -33.04 19.64 9.64
C ARG A 189 -32.43 20.07 8.31
N ILE A 190 -32.72 21.29 7.88
CA ILE A 190 -32.11 21.89 6.67
C ILE A 190 -30.60 22.01 6.86
N LEU A 191 -30.13 22.52 8.02
CA LEU A 191 -28.70 22.64 8.30
C LEU A 191 -27.97 21.29 8.27
N LEU A 192 -28.53 20.25 8.89
CA LEU A 192 -27.95 18.90 8.88
C LEU A 192 -27.91 18.32 7.47
N PHE A 193 -28.96 18.52 6.69
CA PHE A 193 -28.99 18.10 5.29
C PHE A 193 -27.93 18.82 4.46
N LEU A 194 -27.79 20.14 4.60
CA LEU A 194 -26.75 20.92 3.93
C LEU A 194 -25.35 20.48 4.36
N ALA A 195 -25.15 20.15 5.65
CA ALA A 195 -23.87 19.61 6.13
C ALA A 195 -23.53 18.26 5.49
N VAL A 196 -24.52 17.36 5.34
CA VAL A 196 -24.32 16.07 4.64
C VAL A 196 -23.99 16.27 3.17
N LEU A 197 -24.69 17.19 2.49
CA LEU A 197 -24.40 17.52 1.10
C LEU A 197 -23.00 18.11 0.94
N PHE A 198 -22.60 19.01 1.84
CA PHE A 198 -21.26 19.59 1.86
C PHE A 198 -20.19 18.51 2.05
N MET A 199 -20.35 17.62 3.04
CA MET A 199 -19.41 16.52 3.28
C MET A 199 -19.31 15.57 2.09
N SER A 200 -20.45 15.22 1.49
CA SER A 200 -20.50 14.39 0.27
C SER A 200 -19.75 15.04 -0.89
N PHE A 201 -19.92 16.36 -1.08
CA PHE A 201 -19.22 17.11 -2.12
C PHE A 201 -17.69 17.09 -1.91
N ILE A 202 -17.22 17.31 -0.68
CA ILE A 202 -15.78 17.26 -0.36
C ILE A 202 -15.21 15.86 -0.63
N TRP A 203 -15.93 14.80 -0.25
CA TRP A 203 -15.49 13.43 -0.52
C TRP A 203 -15.47 13.08 -2.01
N VAL A 204 -16.48 13.48 -2.78
CA VAL A 204 -16.47 13.26 -4.24
C VAL A 204 -15.29 14.00 -4.87
N ARG A 205 -15.02 15.24 -4.46
CA ARG A 205 -13.86 16.00 -4.94
C ARG A 205 -12.54 15.29 -4.62
N GLN A 206 -12.37 14.81 -3.39
CA GLN A 206 -11.18 14.09 -2.97
C GLN A 206 -11.04 12.76 -3.73
N ALA A 207 -12.13 12.00 -3.87
CA ALA A 207 -12.15 10.76 -4.63
C ALA A 207 -11.78 10.98 -6.10
N MET A 208 -12.29 12.04 -6.73
CA MET A 208 -11.95 12.41 -8.11
C MET A 208 -10.47 12.78 -8.25
N SER A 209 -9.91 13.57 -7.32
CA SER A 209 -8.48 13.93 -7.29
C SER A 209 -7.58 12.69 -7.23
N VAL A 210 -8.00 11.68 -6.48
CA VAL A 210 -7.25 10.44 -6.31
C VAL A 210 -7.44 9.54 -7.51
N HIS A 211 -8.67 9.47 -8.02
CA HIS A 211 -9.00 8.70 -9.20
C HIS A 211 -8.19 9.16 -10.40
N THR A 212 -8.00 10.47 -10.62
CA THR A 212 -7.19 10.96 -11.75
C THR A 212 -5.74 10.47 -11.67
N ILE A 213 -5.12 10.52 -10.48
CA ILE A 213 -3.74 10.05 -10.28
C ILE A 213 -3.64 8.53 -10.46
N LEU A 214 -4.56 7.78 -9.84
CA LEU A 214 -4.56 6.32 -9.93
C LEU A 214 -4.99 5.81 -11.32
N ASN A 215 -5.81 6.55 -12.06
CA ASN A 215 -6.27 6.15 -13.38
C ASN A 215 -5.11 6.07 -14.38
N GLN A 216 -4.12 6.97 -14.28
CA GLN A 216 -2.91 6.90 -15.11
C GLN A 216 -2.11 5.62 -14.83
N GLN A 217 -1.91 5.27 -13.55
CA GLN A 217 -1.23 4.02 -13.17
C GLN A 217 -2.05 2.79 -13.58
N ARG A 218 -3.36 2.83 -13.39
CA ARG A 218 -4.27 1.75 -13.81
C ARG A 218 -4.20 1.51 -15.32
N GLN A 219 -4.23 2.57 -16.12
CA GLN A 219 -4.11 2.47 -17.58
C GLN A 219 -2.76 1.88 -17.99
N ALA A 220 -1.67 2.29 -17.33
CA ALA A 220 -0.35 1.70 -17.57
C ALA A 220 -0.35 0.19 -17.29
N PHE A 221 -0.87 -0.25 -16.14
CA PHE A 221 -0.99 -1.67 -15.82
C PHE A 221 -1.89 -2.42 -16.80
N GLU A 222 -3.05 -1.86 -17.14
CA GLU A 222 -3.98 -2.49 -18.08
C GLU A 222 -3.35 -2.69 -19.46
N VAL A 223 -2.65 -1.69 -19.99
CA VAL A 223 -2.00 -1.76 -21.30
C VAL A 223 -0.82 -2.73 -21.28
N LYS A 224 0.03 -2.68 -20.25
CA LYS A 224 1.12 -3.65 -20.05
C LYS A 224 0.59 -5.08 -19.93
N GLY A 225 -0.46 -5.29 -19.13
CA GLY A 225 -1.09 -6.59 -18.93
C GLY A 225 -1.69 -7.14 -20.23
N ARG A 226 -2.38 -6.29 -21.01
CA ARG A 226 -2.89 -6.68 -22.33
C ARG A 226 -1.78 -7.05 -23.29
N PHE A 227 -0.68 -6.30 -23.31
CA PHE A 227 0.49 -6.66 -24.12
C PHE A 227 1.06 -8.01 -23.67
N ILE A 228 1.34 -8.21 -22.39
CA ILE A 228 1.90 -9.46 -21.86
C ILE A 228 1.00 -10.67 -22.17
N ALA A 229 -0.33 -10.49 -22.11
CA ALA A 229 -1.28 -11.54 -22.40
C ALA A 229 -1.29 -11.98 -23.88
N HIS A 230 -1.00 -11.07 -24.82
CA HIS A 230 -1.15 -11.32 -26.27
C HIS A 230 0.17 -11.31 -27.06
N ALA A 231 1.26 -10.83 -26.46
CA ALA A 231 2.55 -10.72 -27.11
C ALA A 231 3.17 -12.10 -27.39
N LYS A 232 4.00 -12.14 -28.42
CA LYS A 232 4.72 -13.32 -28.89
C LYS A 232 6.06 -13.46 -28.17
N ALA A 233 6.68 -14.64 -28.27
CA ALA A 233 7.98 -14.92 -27.65
C ALA A 233 9.11 -14.01 -28.16
N ASN A 234 9.09 -13.65 -29.45
CA ASN A 234 10.08 -12.77 -30.07
C ASN A 234 9.87 -11.27 -29.78
N GLN A 235 8.92 -10.91 -28.91
CA GLN A 235 8.62 -9.52 -28.55
C GLN A 235 9.15 -9.22 -27.15
N VAL A 236 9.76 -8.03 -27.00
CA VAL A 236 10.35 -7.56 -25.74
C VAL A 236 9.62 -6.32 -25.27
N LEU A 237 9.17 -6.31 -24.01
CA LEU A 237 8.71 -5.08 -23.35
C LEU A 237 9.88 -4.46 -22.58
N VAL A 238 10.35 -3.30 -23.05
CA VAL A 238 11.41 -2.50 -22.44
C VAL A 238 10.82 -1.63 -21.34
N ASP A 239 11.59 -1.41 -20.27
CA ASP A 239 11.19 -0.62 -19.10
C ASP A 239 9.90 -1.18 -18.47
N ALA A 240 9.88 -2.50 -18.35
CA ALA A 240 8.81 -3.26 -17.71
C ALA A 240 8.85 -3.14 -16.17
N GLY A 241 9.67 -2.23 -15.63
CA GLY A 241 10.16 -2.05 -14.24
C GLY A 241 9.20 -2.11 -13.05
N ASP A 242 7.95 -2.55 -13.21
CA ASP A 242 7.00 -2.74 -12.13
C ASP A 242 6.76 -4.21 -11.78
N TRP A 243 6.49 -4.46 -10.50
CA TRP A 243 6.10 -5.77 -9.96
C TRP A 243 4.88 -6.39 -10.66
N TYR A 244 4.04 -5.55 -11.28
CA TYR A 244 2.83 -5.98 -11.97
C TYR A 244 3.17 -6.76 -13.25
N ALA A 245 4.09 -6.25 -14.07
CA ALA A 245 4.50 -6.91 -15.31
C ALA A 245 5.07 -8.31 -15.06
N HIS A 246 5.90 -8.47 -14.02
CA HIS A 246 6.40 -9.77 -13.61
C HIS A 246 5.27 -10.73 -13.22
N GLY A 247 4.32 -10.30 -12.37
CA GLY A 247 3.18 -11.12 -11.97
C GLY A 247 2.28 -11.52 -13.15
N ALA A 248 2.07 -10.61 -14.11
CA ALA A 248 1.33 -10.89 -15.33
C ALA A 248 2.06 -11.88 -16.24
N LEU A 249 3.40 -11.77 -16.35
CA LEU A 249 4.23 -12.70 -17.11
C LEU A 249 4.19 -14.10 -16.48
N TRP A 250 4.35 -14.19 -15.16
CA TRP A 250 4.25 -15.45 -14.43
C TRP A 250 2.91 -16.13 -14.69
N LEU A 251 1.79 -15.39 -14.61
CA LEU A 251 0.46 -15.94 -14.89
C LEU A 251 0.31 -16.38 -16.36
N ARG A 252 0.90 -15.64 -17.30
CA ARG A 252 0.91 -16.01 -18.72
C ARG A 252 1.68 -17.32 -18.93
N GLN A 253 2.83 -17.48 -18.30
CA GLN A 253 3.64 -18.69 -18.36
C GLN A 253 2.92 -19.91 -17.77
N GLN A 254 2.01 -19.73 -16.79
CA GLN A 254 1.18 -20.83 -16.29
C GLN A 254 0.13 -21.32 -17.31
N SER A 255 -0.24 -20.49 -18.30
CA SER A 255 -1.32 -20.78 -19.25
C SER A 255 -0.85 -21.02 -20.69
N SER A 256 0.38 -20.65 -21.01
CA SER A 256 0.94 -20.70 -22.36
C SER A 256 2.44 -20.96 -22.32
N ALA A 257 2.93 -21.78 -23.24
CA ALA A 257 4.36 -22.07 -23.39
C ALA A 257 5.16 -20.87 -23.93
N THR A 258 4.50 -19.93 -24.63
CA THR A 258 5.14 -18.73 -25.19
C THR A 258 4.71 -17.49 -24.41
N ALA A 259 5.67 -16.65 -24.03
CA ALA A 259 5.48 -15.38 -23.37
C ALA A 259 6.54 -14.37 -23.83
N PRO A 260 6.25 -13.06 -23.85
CA PRO A 260 7.25 -12.06 -24.23
C PRO A 260 8.39 -12.00 -23.21
N HIS A 261 9.52 -11.45 -23.63
CA HIS A 261 10.59 -11.09 -22.72
C HIS A 261 10.33 -9.73 -22.09
N LEU A 262 10.66 -9.59 -20.80
CA LEU A 262 10.61 -8.32 -20.09
C LEU A 262 12.03 -7.85 -19.82
N LEU A 263 12.31 -6.58 -20.09
CA LEU A 263 13.53 -5.90 -19.65
C LEU A 263 13.13 -4.84 -18.63
N PHE A 264 13.66 -4.91 -17.42
CA PHE A 264 13.30 -3.99 -16.34
C PHE A 264 14.13 -2.71 -16.38
N ASP A 265 15.35 -2.76 -16.94
CA ASP A 265 16.17 -1.59 -17.19
C ASP A 265 17.04 -1.77 -18.47
N TRP A 266 17.49 -0.65 -19.03
CA TRP A 266 18.36 -0.61 -20.21
C TRP A 266 19.72 -1.30 -20.00
N ILE A 267 20.20 -1.42 -18.75
CA ILE A 267 21.45 -2.16 -18.46
C ILE A 267 21.35 -3.63 -18.88
N GLU A 268 20.17 -4.23 -18.81
CA GLU A 268 19.94 -5.60 -19.25
C GLU A 268 20.05 -5.72 -20.76
N MET A 269 19.70 -4.66 -21.52
CA MET A 269 19.81 -4.65 -22.97
C MET A 269 21.28 -4.53 -23.44
N ASP A 270 22.11 -3.79 -22.71
CA ASP A 270 23.53 -3.63 -23.02
C ASP A 270 24.35 -4.89 -22.68
N GLN A 271 23.89 -5.69 -21.71
CA GLN A 271 24.56 -6.91 -21.27
C GLN A 271 23.95 -8.20 -21.84
N ALA A 272 22.67 -8.20 -22.19
CA ALA A 272 22.03 -9.35 -22.81
C ALA A 272 22.49 -9.46 -24.26
N ALA A 273 23.32 -10.47 -24.53
CA ALA A 273 23.03 -11.31 -25.66
C ALA A 273 21.60 -11.82 -25.44
N LEU A 274 20.63 -11.33 -26.21
CA LEU A 274 19.29 -11.94 -26.27
C LEU A 274 19.49 -13.45 -26.36
N PRO A 275 18.79 -14.28 -25.57
CA PRO A 275 19.05 -15.72 -25.50
C PRO A 275 19.18 -16.31 -26.91
N ASP A 276 20.31 -16.99 -27.15
CA ASP A 276 20.93 -17.31 -28.45
C ASP A 276 20.07 -18.07 -29.50
N ASN A 277 18.78 -18.31 -29.27
CA ASN A 277 17.95 -19.15 -30.15
C ASN A 277 16.73 -18.47 -30.78
N GLU A 278 16.36 -17.24 -30.40
CA GLU A 278 15.48 -16.41 -31.22
C GLU A 278 15.86 -14.93 -31.04
N PRO A 279 16.37 -14.25 -32.09
CA PRO A 279 16.61 -12.82 -31.98
C PRO A 279 15.26 -12.16 -31.73
N ALA A 280 15.11 -11.53 -30.55
CA ALA A 280 13.97 -10.66 -30.32
C ALA A 280 13.94 -9.62 -31.44
N SER A 281 12.93 -9.73 -32.30
CA SER A 281 12.85 -8.94 -33.53
C SER A 281 12.14 -7.62 -33.30
N GLU A 282 11.37 -7.51 -32.21
CA GLU A 282 10.54 -6.35 -31.94
C GLU A 282 10.61 -5.91 -30.48
N PHE A 283 11.00 -4.67 -30.29
CA PHE A 283 11.06 -4.00 -29.00
C PHE A 283 9.88 -3.06 -28.84
N PHE A 284 9.24 -3.13 -27.68
CA PHE A 284 8.06 -2.37 -27.34
C PHE A 284 8.29 -1.60 -26.05
N GLN A 285 7.75 -0.40 -25.96
CA GLN A 285 7.82 0.41 -24.76
C GLN A 285 6.48 1.08 -24.48
N TYR A 286 6.12 1.16 -23.19
CA TYR A 286 4.97 1.94 -22.76
C TYR A 286 5.26 3.44 -22.90
N GLN A 287 4.39 4.16 -23.62
CA GLN A 287 4.48 5.61 -23.78
C GLN A 287 3.36 6.30 -22.98
N THR A 288 3.76 7.08 -21.97
CA THR A 288 2.83 7.82 -21.11
C THR A 288 1.95 8.80 -21.88
N ALA A 289 2.46 9.42 -22.95
CA ALA A 289 1.74 10.43 -23.72
C ALA A 289 0.47 9.89 -24.43
N CYS A 290 0.48 8.63 -24.87
CA CYS A 290 -0.66 7.99 -25.51
C CYS A 290 -1.34 6.93 -24.62
N ALA A 291 -0.79 6.67 -23.43
CA ALA A 291 -1.14 5.51 -22.60
C ALA A 291 -1.18 4.22 -23.44
N CYS A 292 -0.14 3.99 -24.26
CA CYS A 292 -0.11 2.91 -25.23
C CYS A 292 1.28 2.28 -25.32
N ILE A 293 1.35 1.02 -25.71
CA ILE A 293 2.61 0.36 -26.01
C ILE A 293 2.91 0.55 -27.50
N LYS A 294 4.09 1.09 -27.81
CA LYS A 294 4.55 1.30 -29.18
C LYS A 294 5.78 0.46 -29.47
N ASN A 295 5.88 0.02 -30.72
CA ASN A 295 7.10 -0.57 -31.24
C ASN A 295 8.16 0.52 -31.34
N ILE A 296 9.25 0.36 -30.59
CA ILE A 296 10.41 1.25 -30.54
C ILE A 296 11.63 0.67 -31.26
N THR A 297 11.51 -0.48 -31.94
CA THR A 297 12.62 -1.14 -32.66
C THR A 297 13.40 -0.18 -33.56
N PRO A 298 12.76 0.70 -34.37
CA PRO A 298 13.51 1.65 -35.22
C PRO A 298 14.25 2.74 -34.43
N GLN A 299 13.80 3.00 -33.20
CA GLN A 299 14.33 4.06 -32.32
C GLN A 299 15.26 3.50 -31.24
N LEU A 300 15.44 2.17 -31.21
CA LEU A 300 16.15 1.48 -30.16
C LEU A 300 17.61 1.92 -30.07
N GLU A 301 18.32 1.89 -31.19
CA GLU A 301 19.76 2.22 -31.22
C GLU A 301 20.02 3.70 -30.85
N PRO A 302 19.30 4.70 -31.40
CA PRO A 302 19.41 6.08 -30.93
C PRO A 302 19.15 6.25 -29.43
N GLN A 303 18.12 5.58 -28.89
CA GLN A 303 17.82 5.64 -27.46
C GLN A 303 18.90 4.98 -26.60
N LEU A 304 19.42 3.84 -27.05
CA LEU A 304 20.49 3.12 -26.38
C LEU A 304 21.80 3.93 -26.40
N GLN A 305 22.14 4.60 -27.51
CA GLN A 305 23.28 5.51 -27.59
C GLN A 305 23.11 6.71 -26.66
N GLN A 306 21.92 7.30 -26.61
CA GLN A 306 21.61 8.37 -25.67
C GLN A 306 21.81 7.90 -24.22
N TRP A 307 21.27 6.73 -23.85
CA TRP A 307 21.44 6.14 -22.53
C TRP A 307 22.92 5.83 -22.22
N ARG A 308 23.67 5.27 -23.18
CA ARG A 308 25.12 5.00 -23.05
C ARG A 308 25.91 6.27 -22.79
N SER A 309 25.58 7.39 -23.44
CA SER A 309 26.28 8.66 -23.23
C SER A 309 26.05 9.26 -21.84
N GLN A 310 24.92 8.93 -21.18
CA GLN A 310 24.66 9.30 -19.79
C GLN A 310 25.42 8.42 -18.79
N ARG A 311 25.85 7.23 -19.20
CA ARG A 311 26.50 6.25 -18.32
C ARG A 311 27.96 6.64 -18.07
N LYS A 312 28.30 6.89 -16.80
CA LYS A 312 29.70 7.06 -16.37
C LYS A 312 30.24 5.75 -15.81
N SER A 313 31.06 5.05 -16.59
CA SER A 313 31.64 3.75 -16.19
C SER A 313 32.71 3.86 -15.10
N THR A 314 33.21 5.06 -14.81
CA THR A 314 34.31 5.30 -13.86
C THR A 314 33.86 5.96 -12.55
N ALA A 315 32.59 6.34 -12.41
CA ALA A 315 32.11 6.96 -11.17
C ALA A 315 32.13 5.95 -9.99
N PRO A 316 32.59 6.34 -8.78
CA PRO A 316 32.60 5.46 -7.63
C PRO A 316 31.18 5.07 -7.22
N LEU A 317 30.99 3.82 -6.81
CA LEU A 317 29.73 3.31 -6.29
C LEU A 317 30.05 2.20 -5.28
N SER A 318 29.33 2.17 -4.17
CA SER A 318 29.47 1.13 -3.14
C SER A 318 28.12 0.59 -2.68
N VAL A 319 28.12 -0.70 -2.32
CA VAL A 319 26.97 -1.45 -1.84
C VAL A 319 27.40 -2.25 -0.63
N GLN A 320 26.73 -2.01 0.49
CA GLN A 320 26.79 -2.86 1.68
C GLN A 320 25.40 -3.41 1.94
N LEU A 321 25.27 -4.74 1.96
CA LEU A 321 24.05 -5.45 2.33
C LEU A 321 24.33 -6.43 3.46
N SER A 322 23.36 -6.57 4.36
CA SER A 322 23.32 -7.66 5.32
C SER A 322 21.90 -8.23 5.40
N TYR A 323 21.80 -9.53 5.58
CA TYR A 323 20.53 -10.22 5.80
C TYR A 323 20.59 -11.02 7.10
N GLN A 324 19.80 -10.62 8.09
CA GLN A 324 19.72 -11.31 9.38
C GLN A 324 18.28 -11.35 9.87
N GLY A 325 17.80 -12.54 10.26
CA GLY A 325 16.45 -12.69 10.84
C GLY A 325 15.31 -12.24 9.91
N HIS A 326 15.45 -12.40 8.60
CA HIS A 326 14.54 -11.87 7.57
C HIS A 326 14.56 -10.35 7.35
N HIS A 327 15.55 -9.65 7.89
CA HIS A 327 15.75 -8.23 7.65
C HIS A 327 16.90 -8.05 6.67
N LEU A 328 16.60 -7.48 5.50
CA LEU A 328 17.59 -7.00 4.55
C LEU A 328 17.91 -5.55 4.91
N GLN A 329 19.13 -5.28 5.34
CA GLN A 329 19.64 -3.94 5.60
C GLN A 329 20.60 -3.54 4.49
N TRP A 330 20.60 -2.25 4.13
CA TRP A 330 21.48 -1.75 3.09
C TRP A 330 22.06 -0.38 3.40
N GLN A 331 23.23 -0.14 2.82
CA GLN A 331 23.88 1.15 2.73
C GLN A 331 24.57 1.29 1.37
N PHE A 332 24.18 2.30 0.61
CA PHE A 332 24.71 2.66 -0.69
C PHE A 332 25.53 3.94 -0.57
N GLY A 333 26.57 4.05 -1.39
CA GLY A 333 27.43 5.23 -1.39
C GLY A 333 28.16 5.42 -2.71
N PRO A 334 28.99 6.46 -2.82
CA PRO A 334 29.29 7.44 -1.76
C PRO A 334 28.32 8.64 -1.74
N TYR A 335 27.39 8.74 -2.69
CA TYR A 335 26.61 9.95 -2.91
C TYR A 335 25.45 10.10 -1.91
N THR A 336 25.32 11.30 -1.36
CA THR A 336 24.23 11.69 -0.45
C THR A 336 23.09 12.41 -1.18
N THR A 337 23.36 12.96 -2.36
CA THR A 337 22.39 13.58 -3.27
C THR A 337 22.13 12.67 -4.46
N GLY A 338 21.01 12.87 -5.17
CA GLY A 338 20.60 12.01 -6.29
C GLY A 338 19.64 10.91 -5.84
N SER A 339 19.53 9.85 -6.65
CA SER A 339 18.62 8.73 -6.38
C SER A 339 19.27 7.38 -6.62
N TYR A 340 18.98 6.42 -5.74
CA TYR A 340 19.38 5.03 -5.87
C TYR A 340 18.18 4.17 -6.24
N GLN A 341 18.42 3.17 -7.07
CA GLN A 341 17.43 2.18 -7.49
C GLN A 341 18.07 0.80 -7.49
N ILE A 342 17.40 -0.18 -6.91
CA ILE A 342 17.72 -1.59 -7.11
C ILE A 342 16.94 -2.07 -8.33
N ILE A 343 17.63 -2.73 -9.25
CA ILE A 343 17.02 -3.40 -10.41
C ILE A 343 17.17 -4.89 -10.15
N ASP A 344 16.06 -5.53 -9.77
CA ASP A 344 15.94 -6.97 -9.64
C ASP A 344 15.38 -7.53 -10.97
N PRO A 345 16.20 -8.21 -11.78
CA PRO A 345 15.77 -8.77 -13.07
C PRO A 345 14.85 -9.99 -12.91
N VAL A 346 14.60 -10.44 -11.69
CA VAL A 346 13.78 -11.61 -11.39
C VAL A 346 12.42 -11.20 -10.84
N LEU A 347 12.35 -10.44 -9.73
CA LEU A 347 11.09 -10.28 -8.98
C LEU A 347 10.57 -8.85 -8.90
N PHE A 348 11.40 -7.91 -8.43
CA PHE A 348 10.92 -6.59 -8.03
C PHE A 348 11.01 -5.51 -9.13
N GLY A 349 11.66 -5.80 -10.26
CA GLY A 349 11.93 -4.81 -11.29
C GLY A 349 12.79 -3.66 -10.74
N ALA A 350 12.53 -2.44 -11.21
CA ALA A 350 13.27 -1.24 -10.79
C ALA A 350 12.56 -0.56 -9.60
N SER A 351 13.17 -0.64 -8.42
CA SER A 351 12.62 -0.09 -7.18
C SER A 351 13.51 1.02 -6.61
N PRO A 352 13.00 2.25 -6.43
CA PRO A 352 13.75 3.33 -5.79
C PRO A 352 13.93 3.04 -4.30
N LEU A 353 15.15 3.26 -3.80
CA LEU A 353 15.50 3.07 -2.41
C LEU A 353 16.30 4.26 -1.86
N PRO A 354 16.16 4.59 -0.57
CA PRO A 354 17.05 5.53 0.09
C PRO A 354 18.48 4.97 0.13
N ALA A 355 19.47 5.85 0.27
CA ALA A 355 20.88 5.44 0.40
C ALA A 355 21.13 4.49 1.57
N LYS A 356 20.33 4.56 2.64
CA LYS A 356 20.38 3.61 3.77
C LYS A 356 18.98 3.23 4.17
N GLY A 357 18.77 1.95 4.49
CA GLY A 357 17.49 1.48 4.97
C GLY A 357 17.50 0.02 5.37
N GLN A 358 16.32 -0.46 5.74
CA GLN A 358 16.08 -1.87 6.02
C GLN A 358 14.65 -2.24 5.68
N VAL A 359 14.46 -3.48 5.25
CA VAL A 359 13.14 -4.05 4.96
C VAL A 359 13.08 -5.49 5.45
N ARG A 360 11.95 -5.86 6.07
CA ARG A 360 11.66 -7.27 6.33
C ARG A 360 11.21 -7.92 5.03
N THR A 361 11.96 -8.89 4.54
CA THR A 361 11.66 -9.61 3.30
C THR A 361 11.96 -11.09 3.43
N ARG A 362 11.05 -11.92 2.89
CA ARG A 362 11.31 -13.32 2.60
C ARG A 362 11.56 -13.40 1.10
N TYR A 363 12.81 -13.50 0.72
CA TYR A 363 13.15 -13.75 -0.68
C TYR A 363 12.89 -15.24 -0.95
N PRO A 364 12.09 -15.59 -1.97
CA PRO A 364 11.71 -16.98 -2.21
C PRO A 364 12.86 -17.80 -2.82
N GLU A 365 13.80 -17.14 -3.47
CA GLU A 365 14.95 -17.77 -4.12
C GLU A 365 16.15 -17.87 -3.18
N PRO A 366 17.07 -18.84 -3.38
CA PRO A 366 18.29 -18.98 -2.60
C PRO A 366 19.28 -17.82 -2.80
N GLN A 367 19.14 -17.06 -3.89
CA GLN A 367 20.04 -15.98 -4.26
C GLN A 367 19.25 -14.74 -4.70
N PHE A 368 19.59 -13.59 -4.12
CA PHE A 368 19.09 -12.29 -4.58
C PHE A 368 20.09 -11.66 -5.55
N ARG A 369 19.70 -11.57 -6.81
CA ARG A 369 20.52 -11.00 -7.90
C ARG A 369 19.98 -9.62 -8.28
N PHE A 370 20.84 -8.61 -8.36
CA PHE A 370 20.40 -7.25 -8.66
C PHE A 370 21.52 -6.36 -9.22
N TYR A 371 21.13 -5.29 -9.91
CA TYR A 371 22.00 -4.14 -10.17
C TYR A 371 21.64 -3.01 -9.21
N LEU A 372 22.64 -2.29 -8.70
CA LEU A 372 22.43 -0.98 -8.11
C LEU A 372 22.62 0.08 -9.19
N ARG A 373 21.59 0.89 -9.42
CA ARG A 373 21.63 2.09 -10.26
C ARG A 373 21.68 3.34 -9.37
N TYR A 374 22.60 4.23 -9.67
CA TYR A 374 22.64 5.60 -9.14
C TYR A 374 22.40 6.59 -10.28
N GLN A 375 21.54 7.58 -10.04
CA GLN A 375 21.31 8.70 -10.93
C GLN A 375 21.65 10.01 -10.22
N SER A 376 22.61 10.73 -10.80
CA SER A 376 23.14 11.97 -10.25
C SER A 376 22.21 13.16 -10.53
N PRO A 377 22.22 14.21 -9.69
CA PRO A 377 21.53 15.46 -9.98
C PRO A 377 21.97 16.12 -11.30
N GLU A 378 23.21 15.90 -11.75
CA GLU A 378 23.69 16.41 -13.04
C GLU A 378 23.27 15.54 -14.25
N GLY A 379 22.48 14.49 -14.03
CA GLY A 379 21.85 13.69 -15.09
C GLY A 379 22.66 12.49 -15.61
N TRP A 380 23.86 12.23 -15.09
CA TRP A 380 24.60 11.00 -15.42
C TRP A 380 24.15 9.82 -14.55
N ILE A 381 24.36 8.60 -15.05
CA ILE A 381 23.96 7.35 -14.41
C ILE A 381 25.14 6.42 -14.20
N ARG A 382 25.08 5.62 -13.13
CA ARG A 382 26.08 4.60 -12.78
C ARG A 382 25.38 3.31 -12.39
N TYR A 383 25.94 2.18 -12.82
CA TYR A 383 25.49 0.85 -12.43
C TYR A 383 26.61 0.10 -11.73
N SER A 384 26.26 -0.72 -10.74
CA SER A 384 27.10 -1.83 -10.29
C SER A 384 27.15 -2.93 -11.38
N PRO A 385 28.09 -3.90 -11.31
CA PRO A 385 27.90 -5.18 -11.97
C PRO A 385 26.66 -5.90 -11.39
N LEU A 386 26.28 -7.04 -11.99
CA LEU A 386 25.26 -7.90 -11.41
C LEU A 386 25.79 -8.45 -10.08
N LEU A 387 25.23 -7.96 -8.98
CA LEU A 387 25.56 -8.39 -7.63
C LEU A 387 24.67 -9.55 -7.22
N THR A 388 25.21 -10.47 -6.44
CA THR A 388 24.49 -11.64 -5.93
C THR A 388 24.68 -11.73 -4.42
N LEU A 389 23.59 -11.74 -3.68
CA LEU A 389 23.55 -12.03 -2.25
C LEU A 389 23.03 -13.46 -2.06
N ASP A 390 23.89 -14.36 -1.57
CA ASP A 390 23.55 -15.77 -1.39
C ASP A 390 23.02 -16.03 0.02
N PHE A 391 21.73 -16.35 0.14
CA PHE A 391 21.07 -16.60 1.43
C PHE A 391 21.45 -17.95 2.05
N THR A 392 22.22 -18.79 1.37
CA THR A 392 22.72 -20.07 1.89
C THR A 392 24.01 -19.92 2.70
N THR A 393 24.68 -18.77 2.61
CA THR A 393 25.94 -18.49 3.33
C THR A 393 25.70 -17.88 4.71
N THR A 394 26.62 -18.02 5.66
CA THR A 394 26.55 -17.34 6.97
C THR A 394 27.91 -16.76 7.36
N PRO A 395 28.02 -15.45 7.65
CA PRO A 395 26.95 -14.43 7.63
C PRO A 395 26.50 -14.06 6.21
N ILE A 396 25.23 -13.72 6.04
CA ILE A 396 24.69 -13.28 4.74
C ILE A 396 24.99 -11.79 4.59
N THR A 397 26.16 -11.47 4.03
CA THR A 397 26.63 -10.09 3.82
C THR A 397 27.25 -9.93 2.45
N LEU A 398 27.07 -8.75 1.86
CA LEU A 398 27.72 -8.35 0.62
C LEU A 398 28.36 -6.97 0.85
N ASP A 399 29.66 -6.85 0.62
CA ASP A 399 30.37 -5.57 0.57
C ASP A 399 31.05 -5.46 -0.80
N TRP A 400 30.62 -4.48 -1.57
CA TRP A 400 31.15 -4.20 -2.90
C TRP A 400 31.48 -2.72 -3.02
N VAL A 401 32.71 -2.42 -3.42
CA VAL A 401 33.18 -1.05 -3.65
C VAL A 401 33.88 -1.02 -5.00
N ASN A 402 33.41 -0.16 -5.90
CA ASN A 402 34.15 0.19 -7.09
C ASN A 402 35.03 1.41 -6.80
N GLU A 403 36.23 1.14 -6.29
CA GLU A 403 37.30 2.13 -6.29
C GLU A 403 37.76 2.29 -7.73
N SER A 404 37.37 3.39 -8.38
CA SER A 404 38.06 3.80 -9.61
C SER A 404 39.51 4.07 -9.21
N THR A 405 40.39 3.10 -9.46
CA THR A 405 41.84 3.26 -9.34
C THR A 405 42.22 4.59 -9.97
N LYS A 406 42.85 5.45 -9.15
CA LYS A 406 43.32 6.80 -9.51
C LYS A 406 44.21 6.79 -10.74
#